data_AF-A0A0N1NXB8-F1
#
_entry.id   AF-A0A0N1NXB8-F1
#
_cell.length_a   1.000
_cell.length_b   1.000
_cell.length_c   1.000
_cell.angle_alpha   90.00
_cell.angle_beta   90.00
_cell.angle_gamma   90.00
#
_symmetry.space_group_name_H-M   'P 1'
#
loop_
_entity.id
_entity.type
_entity.pdbx_description
1 polymer ?
#
loop_
_entity_poly.entity_id
_entity_poly.type
_entity_poly.pdbx_seq_one_letter_code
_entity_poly.pdbx_strand_id
1 'polypeptide(L)'
;MCGGISQYNTKNVQGPKNYLMIVAMRIRMEGFVVFDFQKEYPKALRELAGWLAEGKIQRRETVIKGGLGKAEQALVDLYRGVNTGKLIVQVKDGGDEESLRASL
;
A
#
# COMPACT_ATOMS: atom_id res chain seq x y z
N MET A 1 6.98 0.45 -11.86
CA MET A 1 5.98 1.46 -12.32
C MET A 1 4.74 1.33 -11.44
N CYS A 2 4.16 2.42 -10.93
CA CYS A 2 2.95 2.39 -10.09
C CYS A 2 1.89 3.39 -10.59
N GLY A 3 0.65 3.25 -10.13
CA GLY A 3 -0.44 4.17 -10.48
C GLY A 3 -1.36 3.73 -11.63
N GLY A 4 -1.06 2.61 -12.30
CA GLY A 4 -1.92 2.09 -13.38
C GLY A 4 -3.34 1.70 -12.94
N ILE A 5 -3.54 1.44 -11.65
CA ILE A 5 -4.84 1.09 -11.06
C ILE A 5 -5.90 2.17 -11.30
N SER A 6 -5.50 3.46 -11.36
CA SER A 6 -6.45 4.57 -11.62
C SER A 6 -7.09 4.49 -13.00
N GLN A 7 -6.55 3.68 -13.91
CA GLN A 7 -6.99 3.54 -15.29
C GLN A 7 -7.73 2.23 -15.58
N TYR A 8 -7.91 1.34 -14.60
CA TYR A 8 -8.51 0.01 -14.83
C TYR A 8 -9.95 0.08 -15.37
N ASN A 9 -10.71 1.11 -14.98
CA ASN A 9 -12.10 1.27 -15.40
C ASN A 9 -12.29 2.26 -16.55
N THR A 10 -11.21 2.83 -17.11
CA THR A 10 -11.34 3.74 -18.28
C THR A 10 -11.34 2.95 -19.58
N LYS A 11 -12.17 3.39 -20.54
CA LYS A 11 -12.14 2.87 -21.91
C LYS A 11 -10.96 3.43 -22.72
N ASN A 12 -10.44 4.59 -22.31
CA ASN A 12 -9.34 5.29 -22.97
C ASN A 12 -8.12 5.29 -22.04
N VAL A 13 -7.34 4.20 -22.09
CA VAL A 13 -6.08 4.09 -21.33
C VAL A 13 -5.08 5.10 -21.88
N GLN A 14 -4.51 5.92 -21.02
CA GLN A 14 -3.46 6.87 -21.34
C GLN A 14 -2.09 6.36 -20.85
N GLY A 15 -1.13 6.33 -21.78
CA GLY A 15 0.26 6.10 -21.45
C GLY A 15 0.96 7.32 -20.83
N PRO A 16 2.21 7.16 -20.37
CA PRO A 16 3.02 8.29 -19.88
C PRO A 16 3.21 9.35 -20.98
N LYS A 17 2.75 10.58 -20.74
CA LYS A 17 2.81 11.68 -21.73
C LYS A 17 4.24 12.04 -22.20
N ASN A 18 5.24 11.88 -21.33
CA ASN A 18 6.63 12.30 -21.58
C ASN A 18 7.58 11.11 -21.83
N TYR A 19 7.11 10.02 -22.44
CA TYR A 19 7.94 8.81 -22.61
C TYR A 19 9.23 9.04 -23.42
N LEU A 20 9.29 10.05 -24.29
CA LEU A 20 10.53 10.42 -25.00
C LEU A 20 11.66 10.84 -24.04
N MET A 21 11.33 11.31 -22.83
CA MET A 21 12.34 11.58 -21.79
C MET A 21 13.05 10.31 -21.34
N ILE A 22 12.43 9.13 -21.50
CA ILE A 22 13.09 7.85 -21.22
C ILE A 22 14.33 7.70 -22.11
N VAL A 23 14.23 8.08 -23.39
CA VAL A 23 15.35 8.03 -24.33
C VAL A 23 16.34 9.15 -24.03
N ALA A 24 15.86 10.39 -23.92
CA ALA A 24 16.72 11.57 -23.73
C ALA A 24 17.57 11.49 -22.46
N MET A 25 16.98 10.97 -21.36
CA MET A 25 17.65 10.83 -20.07
C MET A 25 18.16 9.41 -19.79
N ARG A 26 18.01 8.48 -20.76
CA ARG A 26 18.42 7.07 -20.64
C ARG A 26 17.84 6.37 -19.40
N ILE A 27 16.56 6.60 -19.13
CA ILE A 27 15.84 6.05 -17.96
C ILE A 27 15.53 4.57 -18.19
N ARG A 28 15.63 3.74 -17.14
CA ARG A 28 15.05 2.39 -17.12
C ARG A 28 13.64 2.44 -16.52
N MET A 29 12.64 2.02 -17.29
CA MET A 29 11.26 1.88 -16.82
C MET A 29 10.93 0.40 -16.66
N GLU A 30 10.70 -0.04 -15.42
CA GLU A 30 10.45 -1.45 -15.10
C GLU A 30 9.25 -1.61 -14.19
N GLY A 31 8.39 -2.58 -14.52
CA GLY A 31 7.35 -3.10 -13.64
C GLY A 31 7.87 -4.32 -12.89
N PHE A 32 7.33 -4.56 -11.70
CA PHE A 32 7.58 -5.80 -10.97
C PHE A 32 6.30 -6.23 -10.26
N VAL A 33 6.14 -7.52 -10.04
CA VAL A 33 5.07 -8.07 -9.21
C VAL A 33 5.69 -8.53 -7.90
N VAL A 34 5.14 -8.10 -6.76
CA VAL A 34 5.71 -8.43 -5.44
C VAL A 34 5.85 -9.94 -5.23
N PHE A 35 4.94 -10.73 -5.80
CA PHE A 35 4.92 -12.19 -5.73
C PHE A 35 6.09 -12.87 -6.44
N ASP A 36 6.83 -12.18 -7.31
CA ASP A 36 8.04 -12.70 -7.94
C ASP A 36 9.21 -12.78 -6.93
N PHE A 37 9.11 -12.06 -5.81
CA PHE A 37 10.16 -11.89 -4.79
C PHE A 37 9.79 -12.54 -3.44
N GLN A 38 9.06 -13.66 -3.47
CA GLN A 38 8.64 -14.35 -2.24
C GLN A 38 9.82 -14.83 -1.38
N LYS A 39 10.96 -15.18 -1.99
CA LYS A 39 12.16 -15.65 -1.28
C LYS A 39 12.76 -14.54 -0.42
N GLU A 40 12.54 -13.29 -0.78
CA GLU A 40 13.08 -12.09 -0.16
C GLU A 40 12.20 -11.62 1.01
N TYR A 41 10.95 -12.07 1.11
CA TYR A 41 10.00 -11.63 2.14
C TYR A 41 10.55 -11.76 3.58
N PRO A 42 11.17 -12.87 4.00
CA PRO A 42 11.67 -13.01 5.37
C PRO A 42 12.76 -11.99 5.71
N LYS A 43 13.61 -11.66 4.73
CA LYS A 43 14.65 -10.65 4.89
C LYS A 43 14.02 -9.26 4.97
N ALA A 44 13.16 -8.93 4.02
CA ALA A 44 12.49 -7.63 3.94
C ALA A 44 11.68 -7.33 5.21
N LEU A 45 10.95 -8.32 5.74
CA LEU A 45 10.18 -8.16 6.98
C LEU A 45 11.06 -7.81 8.18
N ARG A 46 12.20 -8.51 8.36
CA ARG A 46 13.13 -8.22 9.46
C ARG A 46 13.71 -6.81 9.37
N GLU A 47 14.15 -6.41 8.19
CA GLU A 47 14.75 -5.08 7.96
C GLU A 47 13.71 -3.97 8.16
N LEU A 48 12.53 -4.11 7.57
CA LEU A 48 11.45 -3.11 7.70
C LEU A 48 10.95 -2.98 9.14
N ALA A 49 10.82 -4.10 9.86
CA ALA A 49 10.43 -4.09 11.28
C ALA A 49 11.49 -3.39 12.15
N GLY A 50 12.78 -3.66 11.89
CA GLY A 50 13.89 -2.97 12.55
C GLY A 50 13.85 -1.46 12.32
N TRP A 51 13.73 -1.03 11.06
CA TRP A 51 13.65 0.39 10.72
C TRP A 51 12.41 1.09 11.29
N LEU A 52 11.30 0.38 11.43
CA LEU A 52 10.11 0.91 12.08
C LEU A 52 10.33 1.10 13.59
N ALA A 53 10.93 0.11 14.27
CA ALA A 53 11.26 0.19 15.69
C ALA A 53 12.30 1.28 15.99
N GLU A 54 13.27 1.48 15.09
CA GLU A 54 14.29 2.53 15.16
C GLU A 54 13.75 3.92 14.77
N GLY A 55 12.50 4.04 14.32
CA GLY A 55 11.91 5.31 13.89
C GLY A 55 12.43 5.85 12.54
N LYS A 56 13.20 5.05 11.79
CA LYS A 56 13.71 5.37 10.45
C LYS A 56 12.61 5.37 9.38
N ILE A 57 11.53 4.62 9.62
CA ILE A 57 10.32 4.63 8.79
C ILE A 57 9.17 5.25 9.57
N GLN A 58 8.55 6.26 8.97
CA GLN A 58 7.27 6.79 9.44
C GLN A 58 6.14 6.17 8.62
N ARG A 59 5.14 5.60 9.29
CA ARG A 59 3.92 5.10 8.65
C ARG A 59 2.76 6.06 8.87
N ARG A 60 1.94 6.24 7.83
CA ARG A 60 0.66 6.95 7.91
C ARG A 60 -0.43 5.98 7.49
N GLU A 61 -1.50 5.97 8.26
CA GLU A 61 -2.63 5.07 8.06
C GLU A 61 -3.93 5.88 8.17
N THR A 62 -4.89 5.53 7.33
CA THR A 62 -6.28 5.99 7.43
C THR A 62 -7.10 4.80 7.90
N VAL A 63 -7.53 4.82 9.17
CA VAL A 63 -8.26 3.70 9.80
C VAL A 63 -9.75 4.01 9.81
N ILE A 64 -10.54 3.16 9.14
CA ILE A 64 -12.00 3.23 9.11
C ILE A 64 -12.56 2.29 10.18
N LYS A 65 -13.22 2.87 11.19
CA LYS A 65 -13.90 2.15 12.27
C LYS A 65 -15.36 1.84 11.91
N GLY A 66 -15.97 0.88 12.59
CA GLY A 66 -17.36 0.48 12.38
C GLY A 66 -17.54 -0.92 11.80
N GLY A 67 -16.50 -1.76 11.86
CA GLY A 67 -16.57 -3.17 11.49
C GLY A 67 -16.60 -3.42 9.99
N LEU A 68 -16.81 -4.68 9.63
CA LEU A 68 -16.78 -5.14 8.24
C LEU A 68 -17.80 -4.43 7.34
N GLY A 69 -18.93 -3.95 7.90
CA GLY A 69 -19.94 -3.19 7.16
C GLY A 69 -19.43 -1.87 6.55
N LYS A 70 -18.24 -1.40 6.94
CA LYS A 70 -17.60 -0.22 6.32
C LYS A 70 -16.68 -0.56 5.14
N ALA A 71 -16.41 -1.84 4.87
CA ALA A 71 -15.44 -2.25 3.86
C ALA A 71 -15.82 -1.80 2.44
N GLU A 72 -17.09 -1.87 2.07
CA GLU A 72 -17.56 -1.43 0.75
C GLU A 72 -17.28 0.05 0.51
N GLN A 73 -17.68 0.91 1.44
CA GLN A 73 -17.43 2.34 1.35
C GLN A 73 -15.92 2.65 1.38
N ALA A 74 -15.16 1.96 2.23
CA ALA A 74 -13.72 2.14 2.32
C ALA A 74 -12.99 1.79 1.01
N LEU A 75 -13.48 0.78 0.28
CA LEU A 75 -12.96 0.44 -1.04
C LEU A 75 -13.26 1.55 -2.07
N VAL A 76 -14.47 2.11 -2.04
CA VAL A 76 -14.83 3.27 -2.89
C VAL A 76 -13.93 4.46 -2.59
N ASP A 77 -13.70 4.76 -1.31
CA ASP A 77 -12.88 5.89 -0.87
C ASP A 77 -11.40 5.73 -1.24
N LEU A 78 -10.88 4.49 -1.23
CA LEU A 78 -9.54 4.16 -1.72
C LEU A 78 -9.35 4.58 -3.19
N TYR A 79 -10.32 4.27 -4.05
CA TYR A 79 -10.25 4.63 -5.47
C TYR A 79 -10.53 6.11 -5.74
N ARG A 80 -11.24 6.79 -4.82
CA ARG A 80 -11.41 8.25 -4.84
C ARG A 80 -10.17 8.99 -4.30
N GLY A 81 -9.21 8.29 -3.70
CA GLY A 81 -7.98 8.88 -3.17
C GLY A 81 -8.20 9.70 -1.89
N VAL A 82 -9.21 9.38 -1.09
CA VAL A 82 -9.55 10.13 0.14
C VAL A 82 -8.53 9.86 1.27
N ASN A 83 -7.88 8.70 1.27
CA ASN A 83 -6.96 8.30 2.33
C ASN A 83 -5.59 8.98 2.24
N THR A 84 -5.03 9.33 3.40
CA THR A 84 -3.60 9.64 3.54
C THR A 84 -2.89 8.41 4.08
N GLY A 85 -1.96 7.85 3.30
CA GLY A 85 -1.25 6.62 3.66
C GLY A 85 -2.10 5.36 3.46
N LYS A 86 -1.83 4.29 4.22
CA LYS A 86 -2.52 3.01 4.03
C LYS A 86 -3.96 3.07 4.56
N LEU A 87 -4.95 2.79 3.72
CA LEU A 87 -6.33 2.61 4.16
C LEU A 87 -6.50 1.23 4.80
N ILE A 88 -7.08 1.19 6.01
CA ILE A 88 -7.34 -0.01 6.81
C ILE A 88 -8.77 0.04 7.33
N VAL A 89 -9.49 -1.08 7.30
CA VAL A 89 -10.80 -1.23 7.93
C VAL A 89 -10.65 -2.03 9.22
N GLN A 90 -11.05 -1.44 10.34
CA GLN A 90 -11.04 -2.10 11.63
C GLN A 90 -12.29 -2.98 11.77
N VAL A 91 -12.09 -4.29 11.78
CA VAL A 91 -13.19 -5.29 11.82
C VAL A 91 -13.75 -5.48 13.23
N LYS A 92 -12.91 -5.36 14.26
CA LYS A 92 -13.27 -5.45 15.69
C LYS A 92 -12.46 -4.43 16.49
N ASP A 93 -13.03 -3.89 17.56
CA ASP A 93 -12.30 -3.02 18.49
C ASP A 93 -11.16 -3.79 19.16
N GLY A 94 -10.00 -3.15 19.24
CA GLY A 94 -8.73 -3.72 19.70
C GLY A 94 -8.61 -3.91 21.20
N GLY A 95 -9.69 -4.28 21.90
CA GLY A 95 -9.64 -4.70 23.31
C GLY A 95 -8.71 -5.91 23.55
N ASP A 96 -8.23 -6.54 22.48
CA ASP A 96 -7.37 -7.71 22.50
C ASP A 96 -5.89 -7.38 22.18
N GLU A 97 -5.52 -6.13 21.90
CA GLU A 97 -4.12 -5.75 21.55
C GLU A 97 -3.16 -5.91 22.74
N GLU A 98 -3.65 -5.74 23.97
CA GLU A 98 -2.90 -5.97 25.21
C GLU A 98 -2.80 -7.47 25.53
N SER A 99 -3.85 -8.26 25.24
CA SER A 99 -3.83 -9.73 25.36
C SER A 99 -2.93 -10.41 24.32
N LEU A 100 -2.88 -9.90 23.09
CA LEU A 100 -2.03 -10.42 22.02
C LEU A 100 -0.54 -10.10 22.25
N ARG A 101 -0.24 -8.95 22.88
CA ARG A 101 1.12 -8.61 23.31
C ARG A 101 1.59 -9.38 24.54
N ALA A 102 0.68 -9.78 25.43
CA ALA A 102 0.99 -10.60 26.61
C ALA A 102 1.15 -12.10 26.31
N SER A 103 0.77 -12.55 25.10
CA SER A 103 0.80 -13.95 24.68
C SER A 103 1.94 -14.29 23.70
N LEU A 104 2.83 -13.33 23.42
CA LEU A 104 4.07 -13.46 22.64
C LEU A 104 5.26 -13.09 23.51
#